data_AF-A0A4V1ADN4-F1
#
_entry.id   AF-A0A4V1ADN4-F1
#
_cell.length_a   1.000
_cell.length_b   1.000
_cell.length_c   1.000
_cell.angle_alpha   90.00
_cell.angle_beta   90.00
_cell.angle_gamma   90.00
#
_symmetry.space_group_name_H-M   'P 1'
#
loop_
_entity.id
_entity.type
_entity.pdbx_description
1 polymer ?
#
loop_
_entity_poly.entity_id
_entity_poly.type
_entity_poly.pdbx_seq_one_letter_code
_entity_poly.pdbx_strand_id
1 'polypeptide(L)'
;MSQIIAHLQTDIVSSVLPYIHKFIHSYIHIMDPMASKYPLWKRVLHKFQARRDIPFRKKFFVGYDLHGNTYWEFTIDGNMSRLRRKLEPFQESLFKLEYFETIPPQWLQWLRRTKRDPPTLLELMEEQVRQQRIKILAMHADQKWQAEKHRLEHEQALKLQAELDRVELENKEFELRQNAFPDDAGTSHRVDEVENQIEGKEKDPWAEADSKKDNPIESAVLKPRK
;
A
#
# COMPACT_ATOMS: atom_id res chain seq x y z
N MET A 1 -40.64 -49.97 -1.46
CA MET A 1 -39.55 -49.40 -0.64
C MET A 1 -38.17 -49.45 -1.29
N SER A 2 -37.90 -50.33 -2.26
CA SER A 2 -36.57 -50.43 -2.90
C SER A 2 -36.27 -49.30 -3.91
N GLN A 3 -37.27 -48.74 -4.60
CA GLN A 3 -37.05 -47.67 -5.59
C GLN A 3 -36.74 -46.29 -4.99
N ILE A 4 -37.23 -45.99 -3.78
CA ILE A 4 -37.00 -44.68 -3.13
C ILE A 4 -35.55 -44.55 -2.62
N ILE A 5 -34.97 -45.66 -2.16
CA ILE A 5 -33.58 -45.70 -1.69
C ILE A 5 -32.59 -45.56 -2.86
N ALA A 6 -32.92 -46.11 -4.03
CA ALA A 6 -32.07 -46.00 -5.22
C ALA A 6 -32.00 -44.56 -5.79
N HIS A 7 -33.09 -43.79 -5.72
CA HIS A 7 -33.12 -42.39 -6.18
C HIS A 7 -32.38 -41.45 -5.21
N LEU A 8 -32.49 -41.67 -3.90
CA LEU A 8 -31.78 -40.87 -2.90
C LEU A 8 -30.26 -41.07 -2.96
N GLN A 9 -29.79 -42.25 -3.39
CA GLN A 9 -28.35 -42.53 -3.55
C GLN A 9 -27.75 -41.81 -4.78
N THR A 10 -28.51 -41.61 -5.87
CA THR A 10 -28.02 -40.95 -7.09
C THR A 10 -27.92 -39.44 -6.95
N ASP A 11 -28.82 -38.82 -6.18
CA ASP A 11 -28.88 -37.36 -6.03
C ASP A 11 -27.80 -36.80 -5.10
N ILE A 12 -27.41 -37.56 -4.07
CA ILE A 12 -26.30 -37.19 -3.17
C ILE A 12 -24.95 -37.30 -3.90
N VAL A 13 -24.77 -38.32 -4.73
CA VAL A 13 -23.53 -38.48 -5.51
C VAL A 13 -23.44 -37.39 -6.59
N SER A 14 -24.54 -37.05 -7.26
CA SER A 14 -24.58 -35.99 -8.28
C SER A 14 -24.31 -34.58 -7.72
N SER A 15 -24.78 -34.26 -6.50
CA SER A 15 -24.63 -32.92 -5.91
C SER A 15 -23.26 -32.66 -5.26
N VAL A 16 -22.57 -33.69 -4.78
CA VAL A 16 -21.28 -33.54 -4.06
C VAL A 16 -20.06 -33.73 -4.98
N LEU A 17 -20.15 -34.56 -6.03
CA LEU A 17 -19.10 -34.75 -7.04
C LEU A 17 -18.53 -33.46 -7.65
N PRO A 18 -19.33 -32.44 -8.05
CA PRO A 18 -18.80 -31.21 -8.62
C PRO A 18 -18.01 -30.36 -7.60
N TYR A 19 -18.30 -30.48 -6.29
CA TYR A 19 -17.53 -29.81 -5.24
C TYR A 19 -16.22 -30.53 -4.93
N ILE A 20 -16.23 -31.87 -4.92
CA ILE A 20 -15.02 -32.69 -4.74
C ILE A 20 -14.03 -32.45 -5.90
N HIS A 21 -14.51 -32.39 -7.14
CA HIS A 21 -13.66 -32.11 -8.29
C HIS A 21 -13.00 -30.73 -8.22
N LYS A 22 -13.76 -29.69 -7.84
CA LYS A 22 -13.22 -28.32 -7.63
C LYS A 22 -12.20 -28.27 -6.50
N PHE A 23 -12.43 -29.01 -5.42
CA PHE A 23 -11.52 -29.07 -4.28
C PHE A 23 -10.22 -29.81 -4.61
N ILE A 24 -10.29 -30.93 -5.32
CA ILE A 24 -9.11 -31.69 -5.77
C ILE A 24 -8.28 -30.87 -6.77
N HIS A 25 -8.92 -30.18 -7.72
CA HIS A 25 -8.21 -29.32 -8.68
C HIS A 25 -7.56 -28.11 -7.98
N SER A 26 -8.25 -27.52 -7.00
CA SER A 26 -7.68 -26.46 -6.16
C SER A 26 -6.47 -26.97 -5.37
N TYR A 27 -6.57 -28.13 -4.73
CA TYR A 27 -5.50 -28.70 -3.93
C TYR A 27 -4.28 -29.12 -4.77
N ILE A 28 -4.49 -29.73 -5.95
CA ILE A 28 -3.42 -30.08 -6.89
C ILE A 28 -2.70 -28.83 -7.41
N HIS A 29 -3.45 -27.75 -7.71
CA HIS A 29 -2.85 -26.48 -8.15
C HIS A 29 -2.08 -25.79 -7.01
N ILE A 30 -2.51 -25.96 -5.76
CA ILE A 30 -1.80 -25.46 -4.57
C ILE A 30 -0.52 -26.27 -4.32
N MET A 31 -0.51 -27.59 -4.57
CA MET A 31 0.66 -28.44 -4.30
C MET A 31 1.68 -28.46 -5.44
N ASP A 32 1.29 -28.19 -6.69
CA ASP A 32 2.21 -28.10 -7.84
C ASP A 32 1.84 -26.93 -8.77
N PRO A 33 2.27 -25.69 -8.46
CA PRO A 33 1.96 -24.53 -9.28
C PRO A 33 2.61 -24.59 -10.68
N MET A 34 3.53 -25.54 -10.90
CA MET A 34 4.23 -25.71 -12.18
C MET A 34 3.48 -26.65 -13.14
N ALA A 35 2.54 -27.45 -12.64
CA ALA A 35 1.76 -28.37 -13.47
C ALA A 35 0.96 -27.66 -14.57
N SER A 36 0.49 -26.44 -14.30
CA SER A 36 -0.24 -25.60 -15.26
C SER A 36 0.64 -25.07 -16.41
N LYS A 37 1.95 -24.88 -16.16
CA LYS A 37 2.84 -24.13 -17.08
C LYS A 37 3.67 -25.03 -17.96
N TYR A 38 4.18 -26.11 -17.40
CA TYR A 38 5.10 -27.01 -18.10
C TYR A 38 4.61 -28.46 -18.04
N PRO A 39 4.59 -29.17 -19.18
CA PRO A 39 4.28 -30.59 -19.18
C PRO A 39 5.38 -31.37 -18.44
N LEU A 40 5.02 -32.55 -17.91
CA LEU A 40 5.90 -33.38 -17.08
C LEU A 40 7.22 -33.73 -17.79
N TRP A 41 7.20 -34.04 -19.08
CA TRP A 41 8.41 -34.38 -19.85
C TRP A 41 9.40 -33.22 -19.89
N LYS A 42 8.93 -31.97 -20.00
CA LYS A 42 9.77 -30.78 -20.02
C LYS A 42 10.40 -30.53 -18.66
N ARG A 43 9.67 -30.84 -17.58
CA ARG A 43 10.21 -30.80 -16.21
C ARG A 43 11.29 -31.84 -16.00
N VAL A 44 11.11 -33.05 -16.51
CA VAL A 44 12.15 -34.10 -16.50
C VAL A 44 13.37 -33.66 -17.30
N LEU A 45 13.17 -33.05 -18.48
CA LEU A 45 14.25 -32.48 -19.28
C LEU A 45 15.02 -31.40 -18.52
N HIS A 46 14.33 -30.47 -17.86
CA HIS A 46 14.96 -29.44 -17.04
C HIS A 46 15.73 -30.05 -15.85
N LYS A 47 15.19 -31.09 -15.20
CA LYS A 47 15.91 -31.86 -14.17
C LYS A 47 17.19 -32.50 -14.71
N PHE A 48 17.13 -33.04 -15.93
CA PHE A 48 18.31 -33.56 -16.62
C PHE A 48 19.31 -32.44 -16.97
N GLN A 49 18.84 -31.26 -17.37
CA GLN A 49 19.65 -30.08 -17.67
C GLN A 49 20.28 -29.44 -16.43
N ALA A 50 19.74 -29.68 -15.24
CA ALA A 50 20.32 -29.22 -13.98
C ALA A 50 21.60 -29.96 -13.58
N ARG A 51 21.81 -31.18 -14.12
CA ARG A 51 22.99 -31.99 -13.79
C ARG A 51 24.28 -31.35 -14.27
N ARG A 52 25.23 -31.21 -13.34
CA ARG A 52 26.57 -30.63 -13.55
C ARG A 52 27.64 -31.67 -13.92
N ASP A 53 27.34 -32.95 -13.70
CA ASP A 53 28.30 -34.05 -13.87
C ASP A 53 28.56 -34.42 -15.34
N ILE A 54 27.78 -33.85 -16.26
CA ILE A 54 27.86 -34.18 -17.68
C ILE A 54 29.00 -33.36 -18.31
N PRO A 55 30.01 -34.02 -18.91
CA PRO A 55 31.14 -33.32 -19.51
C PRO A 55 30.68 -32.42 -20.66
N PHE A 56 31.44 -31.35 -20.90
CA PHE A 56 31.21 -30.35 -21.97
C PHE A 56 29.94 -29.50 -21.84
N ARG A 57 29.11 -29.73 -20.83
CA ARG A 57 27.94 -28.90 -20.59
C ARG A 57 28.37 -27.54 -20.01
N LYS A 58 27.88 -26.48 -20.64
CA LYS A 58 28.18 -25.09 -20.24
C LYS A 58 26.97 -24.34 -19.66
N LYS A 59 25.76 -24.89 -19.74
CA LYS A 59 24.50 -24.27 -19.27
C LYS A 59 23.76 -25.27 -18.37
N PHE A 60 23.31 -24.79 -17.22
CA PHE A 60 22.69 -25.56 -16.15
C PHE A 60 21.37 -24.94 -15.76
N PHE A 61 20.34 -25.77 -15.69
CA PHE A 61 19.04 -25.36 -15.16
C PHE A 61 19.11 -25.23 -13.64
N VAL A 62 18.56 -24.15 -13.09
CA VAL A 62 18.58 -23.88 -11.64
C VAL A 62 17.19 -24.06 -11.04
N GLY A 63 16.18 -23.43 -11.61
CA GLY A 63 14.83 -23.47 -11.06
C GLY A 63 13.80 -22.66 -11.83
N TYR A 64 12.59 -22.64 -11.27
CA TYR A 64 11.43 -21.92 -11.79
C TYR A 64 10.99 -20.85 -10.79
N ASP A 65 10.33 -19.81 -11.28
CA ASP A 65 9.48 -18.97 -10.43
C ASP A 65 7.99 -19.36 -10.55
N LEU A 66 7.14 -18.67 -9.78
CA LEU A 66 5.69 -18.83 -9.82
C LEU A 66 5.07 -18.34 -11.14
N HIS A 67 5.74 -17.46 -11.88
CA HIS A 67 5.32 -16.99 -13.20
C HIS A 67 5.67 -17.99 -14.32
N GLY A 68 6.49 -18.99 -14.03
CA GLY A 68 6.97 -19.99 -14.97
C GLY A 68 8.28 -19.61 -15.65
N ASN A 69 8.89 -18.47 -15.30
CA ASN A 69 10.19 -18.12 -15.87
C ASN A 69 11.26 -19.10 -15.40
N THR A 70 12.26 -19.31 -16.25
CA THR A 70 13.34 -20.27 -15.99
C THR A 70 14.66 -19.57 -15.73
N TYR A 71 15.37 -20.07 -14.74
CA TYR A 71 16.63 -19.49 -14.29
C TYR A 71 17.78 -20.44 -14.58
N TRP A 72 18.84 -19.89 -15.13
CA TRP A 72 19.96 -20.64 -15.69
C TRP A 72 21.28 -20.11 -15.20
N GLU A 73 22.20 -21.01 -14.93
CA GLU A 73 23.62 -20.71 -14.75
C GLU A 73 24.39 -21.19 -15.97
N PHE A 74 25.33 -20.39 -16.47
CA PHE A 74 26.12 -20.78 -17.62
C PHE A 74 27.54 -20.21 -17.57
N THR A 75 28.44 -20.83 -18.32
CA THR A 75 29.81 -20.38 -18.52
C THR A 75 30.09 -20.20 -20.01
N ILE A 76 30.86 -19.19 -20.38
CA ILE A 76 31.27 -18.96 -21.77
C ILE A 76 32.55 -19.76 -22.04
N ASP A 77 33.51 -19.58 -21.13
CA ASP A 77 34.89 -20.07 -21.26
C ASP A 77 35.05 -21.51 -20.76
N GLY A 78 34.00 -22.13 -20.20
CA GLY A 78 34.07 -23.46 -19.60
C GLY A 78 34.55 -23.46 -18.14
N ASN A 79 34.94 -22.30 -17.61
CA ASN A 79 35.32 -22.17 -16.21
C ASN A 79 34.08 -22.30 -15.29
N MET A 80 34.09 -23.33 -14.43
CA MET A 80 32.99 -23.66 -13.51
C MET A 80 32.96 -22.78 -12.25
N SER A 81 34.05 -22.07 -11.92
CA SER A 81 34.08 -21.17 -10.76
C SER A 81 33.36 -19.84 -11.01
N ARG A 82 33.27 -19.43 -12.28
CA ARG A 82 32.67 -18.16 -12.71
C ARG A 82 31.40 -18.36 -13.52
N LEU A 83 30.42 -19.05 -12.94
CA LEU A 83 29.09 -19.19 -13.53
C LEU A 83 28.39 -17.83 -13.58
N ARG A 84 27.86 -17.48 -14.75
CA ARG A 84 26.97 -16.34 -14.99
C ARG A 84 25.52 -16.79 -14.83
N ARG A 85 24.65 -15.89 -14.37
CA ARG A 85 23.22 -16.16 -14.13
C ARG A 85 22.39 -15.45 -15.20
N LYS A 86 21.37 -16.12 -15.73
CA LYS A 86 20.46 -15.58 -16.75
C LYS A 86 19.02 -16.02 -16.46
N LEU A 87 18.09 -15.12 -16.77
CA LEU A 87 16.66 -15.38 -16.87
C LEU A 87 16.28 -15.72 -18.31
N GLU A 88 15.43 -16.73 -18.48
CA GLU A 88 14.70 -16.98 -19.73
C GLU A 88 13.20 -16.88 -19.42
N PRO A 89 12.53 -15.85 -19.97
CA PRO A 89 11.12 -15.60 -19.69
C PRO A 89 10.25 -16.71 -20.26
N PHE A 90 9.13 -16.99 -19.60
CA PHE A 90 8.17 -18.00 -20.07
C PHE A 90 7.39 -17.54 -21.29
N GLN A 91 7.04 -16.26 -21.32
CA GLN A 91 6.35 -15.61 -22.44
C GLN A 91 7.29 -14.60 -23.07
N GLU A 92 7.44 -14.67 -24.39
CA GLU A 92 8.23 -13.70 -25.14
C GLU A 92 7.40 -12.43 -25.32
N SER A 93 7.89 -11.31 -24.78
CA SER A 93 7.33 -9.98 -25.04
C SER A 93 8.19 -9.21 -26.04
N LEU A 94 7.61 -8.19 -26.67
CA LEU A 94 8.31 -7.33 -27.63
C LEU A 94 9.45 -6.53 -26.96
N PHE A 95 9.25 -6.14 -25.70
CA PHE A 95 10.20 -5.32 -24.96
C PHE A 95 10.82 -6.09 -23.80
N LYS A 96 12.14 -6.26 -23.84
CA LYS A 96 12.90 -6.96 -22.78
C LYS A 96 12.78 -6.32 -21.39
N LEU A 97 12.41 -5.05 -21.32
CA LEU A 97 12.22 -4.30 -20.07
C LEU A 97 11.02 -4.83 -19.27
N GLU A 98 9.97 -5.27 -19.95
CA GLU A 98 8.74 -5.78 -19.33
C GLU A 98 8.99 -7.06 -18.51
N TYR A 99 10.02 -7.83 -18.86
CA TYR A 99 10.38 -9.04 -18.11
C TYR A 99 10.68 -8.73 -16.65
N PHE A 100 11.29 -7.59 -16.34
CA PHE A 100 11.73 -7.25 -14.98
C PHE A 100 10.57 -7.09 -14.00
N GLU A 101 9.38 -6.72 -14.46
CA GLU A 101 8.19 -6.57 -13.62
C GLU A 101 7.68 -7.91 -13.10
N THR A 102 7.86 -8.97 -13.89
CA THR A 102 7.40 -10.33 -13.54
C THR A 102 8.35 -11.08 -12.61
N ILE A 103 9.58 -10.58 -12.41
CA ILE A 103 10.62 -11.30 -11.65
C ILE A 103 10.39 -11.12 -10.14
N PRO A 104 10.26 -12.20 -9.37
CA PRO A 104 10.21 -12.09 -7.91
C PRO A 104 11.50 -11.47 -7.33
N PRO A 105 11.41 -10.66 -6.27
CA PRO A 105 12.57 -9.98 -5.68
C PRO A 105 13.64 -10.96 -5.16
N GLN A 106 13.26 -12.15 -4.68
CA GLN A 106 14.21 -13.18 -4.26
C GLN A 106 15.07 -13.71 -5.43
N TRP A 107 14.45 -13.90 -6.60
CA TRP A 107 15.15 -14.28 -7.82
C TRP A 107 16.02 -13.13 -8.36
N LEU A 108 15.57 -11.88 -8.22
CA LEU A 108 16.39 -10.69 -8.53
C LEU A 108 17.66 -10.64 -7.67
N GLN A 109 17.56 -10.92 -6.37
CA GLN A 109 18.74 -10.98 -5.48
C GLN A 109 19.71 -12.08 -5.91
N TRP A 110 19.19 -13.24 -6.31
CA TRP A 110 20.02 -14.32 -6.83
C TRP A 110 20.67 -13.92 -8.17
N LEU A 111 19.94 -13.33 -9.12
CA LEU A 111 20.50 -12.83 -10.38
C LEU A 111 21.62 -11.79 -10.15
N ARG A 112 21.44 -10.91 -9.15
CA ARG A 112 22.43 -9.89 -8.73
C ARG A 112 23.58 -10.44 -7.88
N ARG A 113 23.60 -11.74 -7.59
CA ARG A 113 24.58 -12.41 -6.71
C ARG A 113 24.59 -11.92 -5.26
N THR A 114 23.53 -11.25 -4.81
CA THR A 114 23.35 -10.88 -3.40
C THR A 114 23.02 -12.12 -2.56
N LYS A 115 22.18 -13.02 -3.09
CA LYS A 115 21.87 -14.33 -2.51
C LYS A 115 22.72 -15.41 -3.20
N ARG A 116 23.39 -16.27 -2.41
CA ARG A 116 24.22 -17.37 -2.93
C ARG A 116 23.34 -18.46 -3.53
N ASP A 117 22.42 -18.97 -2.73
CA ASP A 117 21.53 -20.07 -3.08
C ASP A 117 20.28 -19.56 -3.83
N PRO A 118 19.78 -20.31 -4.83
CA PRO A 118 18.54 -19.94 -5.51
C PRO A 118 17.35 -20.07 -4.55
N PRO A 119 16.33 -19.20 -4.69
CA PRO A 119 15.11 -19.33 -3.92
C PRO A 119 14.36 -20.61 -4.30
N THR A 120 13.68 -21.20 -3.32
CA THR A 120 12.84 -22.39 -3.55
C THR A 120 11.42 -21.99 -3.93
N LEU A 121 10.69 -22.88 -4.58
CA LEU A 121 9.30 -22.63 -4.98
C LEU A 121 8.40 -22.38 -3.76
N LEU A 122 8.61 -23.13 -2.68
CA LEU A 122 7.89 -23.00 -1.42
C LEU A 122 8.16 -21.64 -0.77
N GLU A 123 9.42 -21.20 -0.73
CA GLU A 123 9.80 -19.86 -0.22
C GLU A 123 9.07 -18.74 -0.99
N LEU A 124 8.89 -18.88 -2.30
CA LEU A 124 8.15 -17.91 -3.11
C LEU A 124 6.65 -17.92 -2.79
N MET A 125 6.06 -19.09 -2.55
CA MET A 125 4.65 -19.20 -2.17
C MET A 125 4.38 -18.61 -0.80
N GLU A 126 5.23 -18.91 0.19
CA GLU A 126 5.15 -18.34 1.53
C GLU A 126 5.26 -16.82 1.50
N GLU A 127 6.13 -16.29 0.65
CA GLU A 127 6.27 -14.86 0.44
C GLU A 127 4.99 -14.23 -0.15
N GLN A 128 4.32 -14.86 -1.12
CA GLN A 128 3.03 -14.38 -1.61
C GLN A 128 1.97 -14.35 -0.49
N VAL A 129 1.90 -15.40 0.32
CA VAL A 129 0.99 -15.48 1.47
C VAL A 129 1.31 -14.38 2.48
N ARG A 130 2.58 -14.13 2.76
CA ARG A 130 3.04 -13.05 3.65
C ARG A 130 2.60 -11.68 3.12
N GLN A 131 2.76 -11.41 1.83
CA GLN A 131 2.32 -10.16 1.20
C GLN A 131 0.81 -9.97 1.30
N GLN A 132 0.01 -11.02 1.08
CA GLN A 132 -1.44 -10.97 1.25
C GLN A 132 -1.83 -10.65 2.69
N ARG A 133 -1.20 -11.29 3.68
CA ARG A 133 -1.42 -11.00 5.10
C ARG A 133 -1.13 -9.54 5.44
N ILE A 134 -0.02 -9.00 4.95
CA ILE A 134 0.35 -7.60 5.20
C ILE A 134 -0.67 -6.63 4.61
N LYS A 135 -1.21 -6.90 3.41
CA LYS A 135 -2.26 -6.06 2.81
C LYS A 135 -3.52 -6.01 3.68
N ILE A 136 -3.93 -7.15 4.23
CA ILE A 136 -5.10 -7.23 5.13
C ILE A 136 -4.81 -6.46 6.43
N LEU A 137 -3.63 -6.64 7.01
CA LEU A 137 -3.22 -5.92 8.22
C LEU A 137 -3.16 -4.40 8.00
N ALA A 138 -2.63 -3.96 6.87
CA ALA A 138 -2.58 -2.55 6.49
C ALA A 138 -3.99 -1.97 6.37
N MET A 139 -4.91 -2.67 5.68
CA MET A 139 -6.30 -2.25 5.57
C MET A 139 -6.98 -2.11 6.94
N HIS A 140 -6.74 -3.03 7.87
CA HIS A 140 -7.27 -2.94 9.23
C HIS A 140 -6.68 -1.76 10.01
N ALA A 141 -5.39 -1.47 9.83
CA ALA A 141 -4.75 -0.31 10.44
C ALA A 141 -5.33 1.00 9.89
N ASP A 142 -5.53 1.09 8.57
CA ASP A 142 -6.13 2.25 7.92
C ASP A 142 -7.55 2.49 8.41
N GLN A 143 -8.38 1.43 8.54
CA GLN A 143 -9.73 1.55 9.10
C GLN A 143 -9.72 2.11 10.52
N LYS A 144 -8.83 1.61 11.38
CA LYS A 144 -8.67 2.13 12.75
C LYS A 144 -8.23 3.59 12.75
N TRP A 145 -7.28 3.94 11.89
CA TRP A 145 -6.78 5.30 11.76
C TRP A 145 -7.88 6.27 11.31
N GLN A 146 -8.68 5.92 10.31
CA GLN A 146 -9.79 6.74 9.84
C GLN A 146 -10.88 6.90 10.91
N ALA A 147 -11.21 5.83 11.63
CA ALA A 147 -12.19 5.89 12.73
C ALA A 147 -11.72 6.82 13.85
N GLU A 148 -10.44 6.74 14.24
CA GLU A 148 -9.85 7.62 15.24
C GLU A 148 -9.83 9.08 14.78
N LYS A 149 -9.48 9.32 13.51
CA LYS A 149 -9.50 10.63 12.89
C LYS A 149 -10.91 11.25 12.94
N HIS A 150 -11.94 10.52 12.52
CA HIS A 150 -13.32 10.99 12.59
C HIS A 150 -13.80 11.26 14.02
N ARG A 151 -13.36 10.44 15.00
CA ARG A 151 -13.68 10.68 16.41
C ARG A 151 -13.11 12.02 16.89
N LEU A 152 -11.85 12.30 16.57
CA LEU A 152 -11.19 13.55 16.95
C LEU A 152 -11.80 14.76 16.22
N GLU A 153 -12.10 14.64 14.93
CA GLU A 153 -12.79 15.70 14.17
C GLU A 153 -14.16 16.01 14.77
N HIS A 154 -14.92 14.98 15.16
CA HIS A 154 -16.21 15.16 15.82
C HIS A 154 -16.06 15.87 17.18
N GLU A 155 -15.09 15.46 17.99
CA GLU A 155 -14.81 16.11 19.28
C GLU A 155 -14.41 17.59 19.10
N GLN A 156 -13.58 17.88 18.11
CA GLN A 156 -13.18 19.24 17.76
C GLN A 156 -14.36 20.08 17.26
N ALA A 157 -15.21 19.51 16.42
CA ALA A 157 -16.42 20.18 15.94
C ALA A 157 -17.39 20.50 17.08
N LEU A 158 -17.57 19.58 18.04
CA LEU A 158 -18.39 19.84 19.23
C LEU A 158 -17.82 20.96 20.10
N LYS A 159 -16.50 20.97 20.33
CA LYS A 159 -15.84 22.05 21.08
C LYS A 159 -15.97 23.39 20.36
N LEU A 160 -15.75 23.41 19.05
CA LEU A 160 -15.90 24.62 18.23
C LEU A 160 -17.33 25.16 18.30
N GLN A 161 -18.34 24.28 18.20
CA GLN A 161 -19.74 24.70 18.31
C GLN A 161 -20.04 25.31 19.68
N ALA A 162 -19.58 24.69 20.76
CA ALA A 162 -19.75 25.24 22.11
C ALA A 162 -19.10 26.62 22.30
N GLU A 163 -17.92 26.84 21.73
CA GLU A 163 -17.27 28.17 21.77
C GLU A 163 -18.03 29.20 20.92
N LEU A 164 -18.54 28.82 19.74
CA LEU A 164 -19.38 29.70 18.91
C LEU A 164 -20.65 30.11 19.65
N ASP A 165 -21.37 29.15 20.23
CA ASP A 165 -22.60 29.41 21.00
C ASP A 165 -22.33 30.36 22.18
N ARG A 166 -21.20 30.20 22.85
CA ARG A 166 -20.75 31.10 23.92
C ARG A 166 -20.50 32.52 23.42
N VAL A 167 -19.74 32.68 22.35
CA VAL A 167 -19.45 34.00 21.76
C VAL A 167 -20.73 34.67 21.28
N GLU A 168 -21.66 33.94 20.69
CA GLU A 168 -22.97 34.47 20.30
C GLU A 168 -23.78 34.99 21.49
N LEU A 169 -23.76 34.28 22.62
CA LEU A 169 -24.41 34.73 23.85
C LEU A 169 -23.75 36.00 24.40
N GLU A 170 -22.42 36.04 24.46
CA GLU A 170 -21.66 37.22 24.91
C GLU A 170 -21.94 38.44 24.01
N ASN A 171 -22.03 38.25 22.70
CA ASN A 171 -22.40 39.32 21.75
C ASN A 171 -23.83 39.81 21.98
N LYS A 172 -24.81 38.91 22.16
CA LYS A 172 -26.20 39.29 22.48
C LYS A 172 -26.31 40.06 23.79
N GLU A 173 -25.58 39.62 24.82
CA GLU A 173 -25.52 40.34 26.09
C GLU A 173 -24.92 41.73 25.94
N PHE A 174 -23.87 41.87 25.13
CA PHE A 174 -23.25 43.16 24.82
C PHE A 174 -24.20 44.11 24.09
N GLU A 175 -24.92 43.63 23.06
CA GLU A 175 -25.94 44.39 22.35
C GLU A 175 -27.07 44.85 23.28
N LEU A 176 -27.55 43.98 24.16
CA LEU A 176 -28.56 44.33 25.16
C LEU A 176 -28.06 45.39 26.14
N ARG A 177 -26.79 45.29 26.59
CA ARG A 177 -26.18 46.31 27.45
C ARG A 177 -26.06 47.66 26.75
N GLN A 178 -25.66 47.69 25.47
CA GLN A 178 -25.66 48.93 24.68
C GLN A 178 -27.06 49.52 24.54
N ASN A 179 -28.06 48.70 24.20
CA ASN A 179 -29.43 49.17 24.00
C ASN A 179 -30.16 49.57 25.31
N ALA A 180 -29.77 49.00 26.46
CA ALA A 180 -30.35 49.31 27.78
C ALA A 180 -29.81 50.61 28.39
N PHE A 181 -28.65 51.07 27.92
CA PHE A 181 -28.17 52.43 28.13
C PHE A 181 -28.22 53.18 26.81
N PRO A 182 -29.42 53.51 26.28
CA PRO A 182 -29.50 54.47 25.20
C PRO A 182 -29.08 55.80 25.83
N ASP A 183 -27.95 56.35 25.38
CA ASP A 183 -27.48 57.65 25.82
C ASP A 183 -28.65 58.64 25.87
N ASP A 184 -28.95 59.16 27.06
CA ASP A 184 -29.75 60.37 27.20
C ASP A 184 -29.00 61.51 26.49
N ALA A 185 -29.75 62.36 25.79
CA ALA A 185 -29.21 63.31 24.84
C ALA A 185 -28.35 64.39 25.51
N GLY A 186 -27.05 64.39 25.19
CA GLY A 186 -26.21 65.58 25.02
C GLY A 186 -25.67 66.30 26.27
N THR A 187 -24.34 66.25 26.46
CA THR A 187 -23.48 67.44 26.66
C THR A 187 -22.01 67.09 26.36
N SER A 188 -21.59 67.46 25.14
CA SER A 188 -20.30 68.00 24.69
C SER A 188 -18.97 67.45 25.23
N HIS A 189 -18.22 66.76 24.36
CA HIS A 189 -16.99 67.36 23.82
C HIS A 189 -16.72 66.91 22.38
N ARG A 190 -17.03 67.81 21.44
CA ARG A 190 -16.33 68.09 20.18
C ARG A 190 -15.03 67.27 19.98
N VAL A 191 -15.04 66.30 19.07
CA VAL A 191 -13.82 65.78 18.44
C VAL A 191 -13.92 65.76 16.91
N ASP A 192 -14.80 66.58 16.32
CA ASP A 192 -14.81 66.81 14.86
C ASP A 192 -13.97 68.04 14.44
N GLU A 193 -13.18 68.63 15.36
CA GLU A 193 -12.31 69.78 15.03
C GLU A 193 -10.94 69.76 15.73
N VAL A 194 -10.43 68.56 16.07
CA VAL A 194 -8.99 68.36 16.38
C VAL A 194 -8.44 67.26 15.46
N GLU A 195 -8.72 67.38 14.16
CA GLU A 195 -8.12 66.55 13.12
C GLU A 195 -6.72 67.07 12.71
N ASN A 196 -6.11 67.93 13.51
CA ASN A 196 -4.74 68.36 13.30
C ASN A 196 -4.03 68.52 14.64
N GLN A 197 -3.00 67.69 14.85
CA GLN A 197 -1.97 67.76 15.89
C GLN A 197 -2.17 66.95 17.18
N ILE A 198 -2.42 65.63 17.08
CA ILE A 198 -1.78 64.65 17.98
C ILE A 198 -1.37 63.43 17.14
N GLU A 199 -0.19 63.52 16.50
CA GLU A 199 0.52 62.36 15.99
C GLU A 199 0.96 61.49 17.16
N GLY A 200 0.16 60.49 17.51
CA GLY A 200 0.46 59.54 18.55
C GLY A 200 -0.23 58.22 18.27
N LYS A 201 0.32 57.46 17.32
CA LYS A 201 -0.08 56.09 16.92
C LYS A 201 -0.73 55.29 18.06
N GLU A 202 -2.06 55.25 18.11
CA GLU A 202 -2.76 54.12 18.71
C GLU A 202 -2.49 52.92 17.79
N LYS A 203 -1.48 52.13 18.18
CA LYS A 203 -1.19 50.88 17.52
C LYS A 203 -2.34 49.95 17.83
N ASP A 204 -3.05 49.52 16.80
CA ASP A 204 -3.97 48.39 16.87
C ASP A 204 -3.25 47.25 17.61
N PRO A 205 -3.74 46.83 18.80
CA PRO A 205 -3.02 45.92 19.70
C PRO A 205 -2.73 44.54 19.08
N TRP A 206 -3.30 44.24 17.90
CA TRP A 206 -3.06 43.02 17.14
C TRP A 206 -2.35 43.22 15.79
N ALA A 207 -1.95 44.43 15.42
CA ALA A 207 -1.18 44.68 14.19
C ALA A 207 0.16 43.89 14.14
N GLU A 208 0.72 43.59 15.31
CA GLU A 208 1.95 42.80 15.43
C GLU A 208 1.72 41.28 15.28
N ALA A 209 0.47 40.81 15.46
CA ALA A 209 0.08 39.44 15.21
C ALA A 209 -0.28 39.22 13.73
N ASP A 210 -0.98 40.16 13.10
CA ASP A 210 -1.36 40.08 11.68
C ASP A 210 -0.16 40.23 10.72
N SER A 211 0.87 40.96 11.13
CA SER A 211 2.14 41.03 10.40
C SER A 211 2.97 39.75 10.53
N LYS A 212 2.74 38.96 11.58
CA LYS A 212 3.32 37.62 11.79
C LYS A 212 2.36 36.53 11.30
N LYS A 213 1.99 36.58 10.02
CA LYS A 213 1.46 35.40 9.33
C LYS A 213 2.61 34.44 9.05
N ASP A 214 3.07 33.76 10.09
CA ASP A 214 3.91 32.58 9.93
C ASP A 214 3.03 31.48 9.32
N ASN A 215 3.07 31.37 7.98
CA ASN A 215 2.44 30.26 7.27
C ASN A 215 3.08 28.96 7.79
N PRO A 216 2.38 28.08 8.52
CA PRO A 216 2.97 26.86 9.08
C PRO A 216 3.49 25.89 8.00
N ILE A 217 3.07 26.12 6.75
CA ILE A 217 3.50 25.40 5.55
C ILE A 217 4.92 25.79 5.12
N GLU A 218 5.34 27.05 5.30
CA GLU A 218 6.68 27.52 4.88
C GLU A 218 7.79 26.98 5.80
N SER A 219 7.53 26.86 7.10
CA SER A 219 8.47 26.28 8.07
C SER A 219 8.75 24.79 7.86
N ALA A 220 7.89 24.09 7.10
CA ALA A 220 8.03 22.66 6.81
C ALA A 220 8.86 22.38 5.53
N VAL A 221 9.23 23.40 4.74
CA VAL A 221 10.01 23.23 3.51
C VAL A 221 11.49 23.06 3.85
N LEU A 222 11.93 21.81 3.94
CA LEU A 222 13.35 21.45 4.07
C LEU A 222 14.10 21.83 2.77
N LYS A 223 15.06 22.76 2.85
CA LYS A 223 15.94 23.08 1.72
C LYS A 223 16.74 21.85 1.31
N PRO A 224 16.82 21.49 0.01
CA PRO A 224 17.65 20.38 -0.44
C PRO A 224 19.13 20.68 -0.16
N ARG A 225 19.84 19.72 0.42
CA ARG A 225 21.29 19.80 0.66
C ARG A 225 22.02 19.82 -0.68
N LYS A 226 22.88 20.83 -0.89
CA LYS A 226 23.86 20.87 -1.99
C LYS A 226 24.99 19.90 -1.75
#